data_AF-A0A533VE21-F1
#
_entry.id   AF-A0A533VE21-F1
#
_cell.length_a   1.000
_cell.length_b   1.000
_cell.length_c   1.000
_cell.angle_alpha   90.00
_cell.angle_beta   90.00
_cell.angle_gamma   90.00
#
_symmetry.space_group_name_H-M   'P 1'
#
loop_
_entity.id
_entity.type
_entity.pdbx_description
1 polymer ?
#
loop_
_entity_poly.entity_id
_entity_poly.type
_entity_poly.pdbx_seq_one_letter_code
_entity_poly.pdbx_strand_id
1 'polypeptide(L)' 'MEPRGYINGRDTLRELMKLQDTAAIFIKISPKDYRLSNGLDYCCVVVEYKDGSNYSLHEYGKEARKLHEEATIMGGKE' A
#
# COMPACT_ATOMS: atom_id res chain seq x y z
N MET A 1 0.63 -15.31 -22.96
CA MET A 1 -0.60 -14.76 -22.36
C MET A 1 -0.33 -14.64 -20.88
N GLU A 2 0.11 -13.46 -20.45
CA GLU A 2 0.50 -13.21 -19.05
C GLU A 2 -0.72 -13.36 -18.14
N PRO A 3 -0.59 -13.99 -16.96
CA PRO A 3 -1.68 -13.97 -16.01
C PRO A 3 -1.83 -12.53 -15.53
N ARG A 4 -2.82 -11.82 -16.08
CA ARG A 4 -3.37 -10.59 -15.48
C ARG A 4 -4.12 -10.97 -14.21
N GLY A 5 -3.40 -11.51 -13.24
CA GLY A 5 -3.87 -11.58 -11.86
C GLY A 5 -3.98 -10.14 -11.41
N TYR A 6 -5.21 -9.67 -11.20
CA TYR A 6 -5.47 -8.39 -10.56
C TYR A 6 -5.01 -8.53 -9.10
N ILE A 7 -3.70 -8.39 -8.86
CA ILE A 7 -3.15 -8.33 -7.52
C ILE A 7 -3.58 -6.97 -7.00
N ASN A 8 -4.63 -7.00 -6.18
CA ASN A 8 -5.13 -5.83 -5.48
C ASN A 8 -4.00 -5.24 -4.63
N GLY A 9 -3.88 -3.92 -4.53
CA GLY A 9 -2.83 -3.24 -3.80
C GLY A 9 -2.66 -3.73 -2.36
N ARG A 10 -3.72 -4.26 -1.74
CA ARG A 10 -3.63 -4.96 -0.45
C ARG A 10 -2.73 -6.20 -0.50
N ASP A 11 -2.93 -7.09 -1.47
CA ASP A 11 -2.12 -8.31 -1.59
C ASP A 11 -0.70 -7.97 -2.03
N THR A 12 -0.52 -6.97 -2.91
CA THR A 12 0.81 -6.45 -3.25
C THR A 12 1.52 -5.92 -2.01
N LEU A 13 0.83 -5.17 -1.15
CA LEU A 13 1.41 -4.67 0.09
C LEU A 13 1.87 -5.81 1.01
N ARG A 14 1.04 -6.86 1.14
CA ARG A 14 1.39 -8.05 1.94
C ARG A 14 2.61 -8.76 1.39
N GLU A 15 2.76 -8.86 0.07
CA GLU A 15 3.95 -9.46 -0.54
C GLU A 15 5.19 -8.58 -0.32
N LEU A 16 5.08 -7.26 -0.53
CA LEU A 16 6.17 -6.32 -0.30
C LEU A 16 6.71 -6.42 1.14
N MET A 17 5.81 -6.49 2.13
CA MET A 17 6.19 -6.60 3.55
C MET A 17 6.64 -7.99 3.99
N LYS A 18 6.33 -9.05 3.23
CA LYS A 18 6.75 -10.43 3.54
C LYS A 18 8.15 -10.76 3.05
N LEU A 19 8.74 -9.94 2.18
CA LEU A 19 10.10 -10.12 1.70
C LEU A 19 11.08 -9.90 2.88
N GLN A 20 11.33 -10.98 3.64
CA GLN A 20 12.16 -11.00 4.85
C GLN A 20 13.57 -10.40 4.65
N ASP A 21 14.10 -10.47 3.43
CA ASP A 21 15.44 -9.97 3.10
C ASP A 21 15.52 -8.44 2.99
N THR A 22 14.37 -7.80 2.76
CA THR A 22 14.36 -6.41 2.28
C THR A 22 14.16 -5.35 3.35
N ALA A 23 13.77 -5.77 4.57
CA ALA A 23 13.51 -4.89 5.71
C ALA A 23 12.78 -3.60 5.29
N ALA A 24 11.75 -3.78 4.47
CA ALA A 24 10.99 -2.67 3.94
C ALA A 24 10.18 -2.01 5.07
N ILE A 25 10.18 -0.68 5.10
CA ILE A 25 9.49 0.13 6.10
C ILE A 25 8.42 1.00 5.44
N PHE A 26 7.36 1.30 6.16
CA PHE A 26 6.38 2.28 5.73
C PHE A 26 6.95 3.68 5.91
N ILE A 27 7.09 4.45 4.82
CA ILE A 27 7.51 5.86 4.90
C ILE A 27 6.33 6.82 4.74
N LYS A 28 5.23 6.36 4.13
CA LYS A 28 4.02 7.17 3.98
C LYS A 28 2.77 6.30 3.89
N ILE A 29 1.75 6.69 4.63
CA ILE A 29 0.38 6.19 4.47
C ILE A 29 -0.50 7.43 4.31
N SER A 30 -1.35 7.45 3.30
CA SER A 30 -2.31 8.55 3.11
C SER A 30 -3.28 8.64 4.29
N PRO A 31 -3.83 9.82 4.60
CA PRO A 31 -4.84 9.94 5.65
C PRO A 31 -6.02 9.01 5.42
N LYS A 32 -6.63 8.56 6.51
CA LYS A 32 -7.86 7.78 6.46
C LYS A 32 -8.96 8.56 5.75
N ASP A 33 -9.73 7.87 4.90
CA ASP A 33 -10.86 8.44 4.15
C ASP A 33 -10.46 9.65 3.27
N TYR A 34 -9.20 9.66 2.79
CA TYR A 34 -8.73 10.70 1.88
C TYR A 34 -9.49 10.64 0.54
N ARG A 35 -10.00 11.79 0.12
CA ARG A 35 -10.79 11.95 -1.11
C ARG A 35 -10.13 12.93 -2.05
N LEU A 36 -10.06 12.56 -3.32
CA LEU A 36 -9.61 13.43 -4.40
C LEU A 36 -10.67 14.50 -4.69
N SER A 37 -10.26 15.57 -5.38
CA SER A 37 -11.16 16.68 -5.74
C SER A 37 -12.36 16.27 -6.59
N ASN A 38 -12.28 15.11 -7.25
CA ASN A 38 -13.37 14.52 -8.03
C ASN A 38 -14.31 13.63 -7.18
N GLY A 39 -14.12 13.59 -5.86
CA GLY A 39 -14.96 12.85 -4.91
C GLY A 39 -14.61 11.37 -4.74
N LEU A 40 -13.61 10.85 -5.46
CA LEU A 40 -13.16 9.46 -5.33
C LEU A 40 -12.29 9.27 -4.07
N ASP A 41 -12.56 8.21 -3.32
CA ASP A 41 -11.68 7.75 -2.25
C ASP A 41 -10.35 7.32 -2.85
N TYR A 42 -9.26 7.63 -2.15
CA TYR A 42 -7.90 7.34 -2.59
C TYR A 42 -7.01 7.00 -1.41
N CYS A 43 -6.16 6.01 -1.62
CA CYS A 43 -5.10 5.68 -0.68
C CYS A 43 -3.79 5.49 -1.45
N CYS A 44 -2.75 6.18 -0.98
CA CYS A 44 -1.38 5.91 -1.35
C CYS A 44 -0.60 5.41 -0.13
N VAL A 45 0.10 4.30 -0.32
CA VAL A 45 1.04 3.73 0.65
C VAL A 45 2.40 3.68 -0.02
N VAL A 46 3.43 4.17 0.66
CA VAL A 46 4.80 4.13 0.17
C VAL A 46 5.64 3.33 1.15
N VAL A 47 6.35 2.35 0.60
CA VAL A 47 7.28 1.50 1.32
C VAL A 47 8.68 1.70 0.77
N GLU A 48 9.65 1.82 1.67
CA GLU A 48 11.07 1.98 1.35
C GLU A 48 11.82 0.72 1.76
N TYR A 49 12.65 0.22 0.85
CA TYR A 49 13.51 -0.94 1.05
C TYR A 49 14.89 -0.47 1.54
N LYS A 50 15.63 -1.35 2.23
CA LYS A 50 16.99 -1.01 2.73
C LYS A 50 17.98 -0.56 1.65
N ASP A 51 17.80 -1.00 0.41
CA ASP A 51 18.65 -0.57 -0.71
C ASP A 51 18.33 0.84 -1.22
N GLY A 52 17.31 1.50 -0.65
CA GLY A 52 16.84 2.83 -1.04
C GLY A 52 15.76 2.83 -2.11
N SER A 53 15.35 1.65 -2.61
CA SER A 53 14.24 1.52 -3.54
C SER A 53 12.90 1.84 -2.86
N ASN A 54 12.08 2.61 -3.56
CA ASN A 54 10.77 3.04 -3.07
C ASN A 54 9.65 2.47 -3.95
N TYR A 55 8.65 1.86 -3.33
CA TYR A 55 7.46 1.35 -4.00
C TYR A 55 6.22 2.07 -3.48
N SER A 56 5.44 2.62 -4.41
CA SER A 56 4.18 3.27 -4.11
C SER A 56 3.00 2.46 -4.62
N LEU A 57 2.09 2.15 -3.71
CA LEU A 57 0.82 1.50 -3.99
C LEU A 57 -0.27 2.54 -3.98
N HIS A 58 -1.12 2.50 -5.01
CA HIS A 58 -2.19 3.46 -5.22
C HIS A 58 -3.49 2.70 -5.46
N GLU A 59 -4.47 2.95 -4.61
CA GLU A 59 -5.79 2.36 -4.73
C GLU A 59 -6.88 3.42 -4.66
N TYR A 60 -8.02 3.09 -5.28
CA TYR A 60 -9.15 4.02 -5.44
C TYR A 60 -10.46 3.37 -5.00
N GLY A 61 -11.43 4.21 -4.60
CA GLY A 61 -12.75 3.78 -4.17
C GLY A 61 -12.69 2.79 -3.00
N LYS A 62 -13.46 1.69 -3.08
CA LYS A 62 -13.52 0.68 -2.01
C LYS A 62 -12.17 0.03 -1.67
N GLU A 63 -11.25 -0.05 -2.62
CA GLU A 63 -9.95 -0.69 -2.41
C GLU A 63 -8.97 0.25 -1.70
N ALA A 64 -9.15 1.57 -1.83
CA ALA A 64 -8.39 2.57 -1.09
C ALA A 64 -8.51 2.36 0.42
N ARG A 65 -9.73 2.14 0.91
CA ARG A 65 -9.98 1.91 2.34
C ARG A 65 -9.31 0.63 2.84
N LYS A 66 -9.38 -0.47 2.06
CA LYS A 66 -8.75 -1.74 2.44
C LYS A 66 -7.22 -1.63 2.47
N LEU A 67 -6.64 -0.94 1.49
CA LEU A 67 -5.19 -0.68 1.46
C LEU A 67 -4.76 0.12 2.69
N HIS A 68 -5.50 1.18 3.03
CA HIS A 68 -5.23 2.01 4.21
C HIS A 68 -5.29 1.18 5.50
N GLU A 69 -6.35 0.40 5.70
CA GLU A 69 -6.54 -0.43 6.90
C GLU A 69 -5.41 -1.45 7.05
N GLU A 70 -5.03 -2.15 5.98
CA GLU A 70 -3.92 -3.11 6.00
C GLU A 70 -2.58 -2.42 6.31
N ALA A 71 -2.28 -1.30 5.64
CA ALA A 71 -1.05 -0.54 5.88
C ALA A 71 -0.97 -0.01 7.32
N THR A 72 -2.08 0.45 7.87
CA THR A 72 -2.14 0.92 9.26
C THR A 72 -1.90 -0.22 10.25
N ILE A 73 -2.49 -1.39 10.02
CA ILE A 73 -2.29 -2.58 10.88
C ILE A 73 -0.83 -3.05 10.84
N MET A 74 -0.18 -3.00 9.67
CA MET A 74 1.21 -3.41 9.51
C MET A 74 2.20 -2.37 10.05
N GLY A 75 1.95 -1.09 9.79
CA GLY A 75 2.81 0.01 10.23
C GLY A 75 2.64 0.39 11.71
N GLY A 76 1.49 0.09 12.31
CA GLY A 76 1.20 0.34 13.74
C GLY A 76 1.58 -0.80 14.68
N LYS A 77 2.33 -1.81 14.22
CA LYS A 77 3.01 -2.76 15.12
C LYS A 77 4.22 -2.07 15.74
N GLU A 78 3.96 -1.30 16.78
CA GLU A 78 4.95 -0.86 17.79
C GLU A 78 4.98 -1.84 18.96
#